data_AF-A0A819NH48-F1
#
_entry.id   AF-A0A819NH48-F1
#
_cell.length_a   1.000
_cell.length_b   1.000
_cell.length_c   1.000
_cell.angle_alpha   90.00
_cell.angle_beta   90.00
_cell.angle_gamma   90.00
#
_symmetry.space_group_name_H-M   'P 1'
#
loop_
_entity.id
_entity.type
_entity.pdbx_description
1 polymer ?
#
loop_
_entity_poly.entity_id
_entity_poly.type
_entity_poly.pdbx_seq_one_letter_code
_entity_poly.pdbx_strand_id
1 'polypeptide(L)' 'MSTVSTLVLVQTNITRYVLPTILALGNLGNLLTIAIYSQKNHRINSCSIYLIAMSCFCLMGANWAIVPSVYALNHFDL' A
#
# COMPACT_ATOMS: atom_id res chain seq x y z
N MET A 1 18.60 3.04 29.01
CA MET A 1 17.53 2.85 28.00
C MET A 1 17.10 1.40 28.03
N SER A 2 15.82 1.12 28.25
CA SER A 2 15.28 -0.24 28.28
C SER A 2 15.09 -0.75 26.85
N THR A 3 15.35 -2.04 26.61
CA THR A 3 15.18 -2.70 25.29
C THR A 3 13.78 -2.50 24.69
N VAL A 4 12.77 -2.35 25.55
CA VAL A 4 11.39 -2.03 25.18
C VAL A 4 11.29 -0.65 24.52
N SER A 5 11.96 0.38 25.07
CA SER A 5 11.93 1.75 24.54
C SER A 5 12.60 1.86 23.16
N THR A 6 13.68 1.10 22.91
CA THR A 6 14.31 1.04 21.59
C THR A 6 13.42 0.34 20.55
N LEU A 7 12.68 -0.70 20.96
CA LEU A 7 11.79 -1.43 20.06
C LEU A 7 10.62 -0.57 19.59
N VAL A 8 10.01 0.19 20.51
CA VAL A 8 8.93 1.13 20.21
C VAL A 8 9.39 2.24 19.27
N LEU A 9 10.61 2.74 19.45
CA LEU A 9 11.20 3.79 18.59
C LEU A 9 11.51 3.27 17.18
N VAL A 10 11.95 2.02 17.05
CA VAL A 10 12.14 1.38 15.75
C VAL A 10 10.80 1.13 15.06
N GLN A 11 9.79 0.66 15.78
CA GLN A 11 8.46 0.40 15.24
C GLN A 11 7.79 1.69 14.72
N THR A 12 7.88 2.79 15.46
CA THR A 12 7.36 4.10 15.03
C THR A 12 8.07 4.60 13.78
N ASN A 13 9.40 4.50 13.70
CA ASN A 13 10.16 4.88 12.51
C ASN A 13 9.80 4.02 11.27
N ILE A 14 9.65 2.70 11.44
CA ILE A 14 9.21 1.81 10.35
C ILE A 14 7.81 2.19 9.87
N THR A 15 6.88 2.42 10.80
CA THR A 15 5.49 2.80 10.48
C THR A 15 5.43 4.16 9.78
N ARG A 16 6.32 5.08 10.13
CA ARG A 16 6.34 6.45 9.58
C ARG A 16 6.99 6.54 8.19
N TYR A 17 8.04 5.76 7.91
CA TYR A 17 8.80 5.88 6.67
C TYR A 17 8.60 4.71 5.70
N VAL A 18 8.48 3.48 6.20
CA VAL A 18 8.44 2.26 5.37
C VAL A 18 7.01 1.98 4.89
N LEU A 19 6.00 2.15 5.74
CA LEU A 19 4.59 1.95 5.35
C LEU A 19 4.14 2.87 4.20
N PRO A 20 4.39 4.21 4.23
CA PRO A 20 3.96 5.08 3.13
C PRO A 20 4.75 4.87 1.84
N THR A 21 6.03 4.47 1.92
CA THR A 21 6.80 4.13 0.72
C THR A 21 6.29 2.85 0.06
N ILE A 22 5.97 1.81 0.85
CA ILE A 22 5.31 0.60 0.34
C ILE A 22 3.95 0.92 -0.26
N LEU A 23 3.16 1.78 0.39
CA LEU A 23 1.87 2.23 -0.14
C LEU A 23 2.03 2.96 -1.48
N ALA A 24 2.98 3.89 -1.58
CA ALA A 24 3.25 4.63 -2.82
C ALA A 24 3.70 3.70 -3.95
N LEU A 25 4.63 2.79 -3.68
CA LEU A 25 5.12 1.82 -4.65
C LEU A 25 4.02 0.83 -5.08
N GLY A 26 3.24 0.34 -4.13
CA GLY A 26 2.11 -0.56 -4.38
C GLY A 26 0.99 0.10 -5.18
N ASN A 27 0.67 1.36 -4.88
CA ASN A 27 -0.29 2.15 -5.64
C ASN A 27 0.20 2.37 -7.07
N LEU A 28 1.46 2.77 -7.26
CA LEU A 28 2.05 2.96 -8.59
C LEU A 28 2.06 1.65 -9.40
N GLY A 29 2.51 0.54 -8.81
CA GLY A 29 2.55 -0.76 -9.49
C GLY A 29 1.18 -1.26 -9.92
N ASN A 30 0.17 -1.13 -9.04
CA ASN A 30 -1.20 -1.51 -9.37
C ASN A 30 -1.83 -0.58 -10.42
N LEU A 31 -1.58 0.74 -10.34
CA LEU A 31 -2.06 1.70 -11.36
C LEU A 31 -1.45 1.42 -12.74
N LEU A 32 -0.15 1.12 -12.81
CA LEU A 32 0.52 0.74 -14.06
C LEU A 32 -0.05 -0.57 -14.62
N THR A 33 -0.29 -1.56 -13.76
CA THR A 33 -0.89 -2.84 -14.15
C THR A 33 -2.29 -2.62 -14.74
N ILE A 34 -3.12 -1.81 -14.08
CA ILE A 34 -4.45 -1.46 -14.59
C ILE A 34 -4.33 -0.69 -15.91
N ALA A 35 -3.42 0.28 -16.02
CA ALA A 35 -3.24 1.08 -17.23
C ALA A 35 -2.82 0.23 -18.44
N ILE A 36 -1.89 -0.72 -18.24
CA ILE A 36 -1.40 -1.62 -19.28
C ILE A 36 -2.50 -2.60 -19.72
N TYR A 37 -3.14 -3.29 -18.77
CA TYR A 37 -4.16 -4.29 -19.09
C TYR A 37 -5.52 -3.69 -19.48
N SER A 38 -5.77 -2.39 -19.21
CA SER A 38 -6.96 -1.71 -19.71
C SER A 38 -6.90 -1.43 -21.21
N GLN A 39 -5.70 -1.45 -21.82
CA GLN A 39 -5.56 -1.26 -23.27
C GLN A 39 -6.23 -2.38 -24.06
N LYS A 40 -7.02 -2.00 -25.08
CA LYS A 40 -7.85 -2.90 -25.89
C LYS A 40 -7.04 -4.02 -26.56
N ASN A 41 -5.79 -3.75 -26.93
CA ASN A 41 -4.87 -4.73 -27.52
C ASN A 41 -4.33 -5.78 -26.53
N HIS A 42 -4.41 -5.55 -25.22
CA HIS A 42 -3.95 -6.49 -24.19
C HIS A 42 -5.11 -7.22 -23.48
N ARG A 43 -6.37 -6.85 -23.76
CA ARG A 43 -7.60 -7.49 -23.20
C ARG A 43 -8.02 -8.78 -23.90
N ILE A 44 -7.14 -9.40 -24.68
CA ILE A 44 -7.48 -10.58 -25.48
C ILE A 44 -7.56 -11.85 -24.61
N ASN A 45 -6.93 -11.83 -23.42
CA ASN A 45 -6.85 -13.00 -22.54
C ASN A 45 -7.65 -12.80 -21.24
N SER A 46 -8.50 -13.76 -20.87
CA SER A 46 -9.35 -13.72 -19.66
C SER A 46 -8.55 -13.49 -18.36
N CYS A 47 -7.28 -13.90 -18.34
CA CYS A 47 -6.37 -13.68 -17.22
C CYS A 47 -6.11 -12.19 -16.92
N SER A 48 -6.17 -11.32 -17.94
CA SER A 48 -5.98 -9.86 -17.77
C SER A 48 -7.02 -9.22 -16.85
N ILE A 49 -8.27 -9.69 -16.89
CA ILE A 49 -9.36 -9.17 -16.07
C ILE A 49 -9.16 -9.56 -14.60
N TYR A 50 -8.66 -10.77 -14.34
CA TYR A 50 -8.30 -11.22 -12.99
C TYR A 50 -7.17 -10.38 -12.41
N LEU A 51 -6.13 -10.07 -13.20
CA LEU A 51 -5.03 -9.22 -12.77
C LEU A 51 -5.50 -7.79 -12.46
N ILE A 52 -6.39 -7.22 -13.26
CA ILE A 52 -7.01 -5.91 -12.98
C ILE A 52 -7.82 -5.95 -11.68
N ALA A 53 -8.66 -6.97 -11.49
CA ALA A 53 -9.48 -7.11 -10.30
C ALA A 53 -8.61 -7.28 -9.03
N MET A 54 -7.57 -8.11 -9.10
CA MET A 54 -6.59 -8.31 -8.03
C MET A 54 -5.89 -6.99 -7.69
N SER A 55 -5.40 -6.25 -8.69
CA SER A 55 -4.78 -4.93 -8.46
C SER A 55 -5.74 -3.93 -7.82
N CYS A 56 -7.03 -3.96 -8.17
CA CYS A 56 -8.05 -3.11 -7.56
C CYS A 56 -8.29 -3.46 -6.08
N PHE A 57 -8.39 -4.75 -5.77
CA PHE A 57 -8.49 -5.22 -4.38
C PHE A 57 -7.24 -4.91 -3.57
N CYS A 58 -6.04 -5.07 -4.15
CA CYS A 58 -4.79 -4.69 -3.50
C CYS A 58 -4.72 -3.18 -3.24
N LEU A 59 -5.20 -2.34 -4.16
CA LEU A 59 -5.34 -0.88 -3.93
C LEU A 59 -6.28 -0.59 -2.77
N MET A 60 -7.49 -1.18 -2.75
CA MET A 60 -8.45 -0.96 -1.67
C MET A 60 -7.90 -1.44 -0.33
N GLY A 61 -7.30 -2.64 -0.28
CA GLY A 61 -6.73 -3.21 0.95
C GLY A 61 -5.53 -2.42 1.47
N ALA A 62 -4.61 -2.01 0.59
CA ALA A 62 -3.44 -1.22 1.00
C ALA A 62 -3.85 0.16 1.53
N ASN A 63 -4.79 0.84 0.86
CA ASN A 63 -5.30 2.12 1.34
C ASN A 63 -6.10 1.96 2.64
N TRP A 64 -6.92 0.92 2.78
CA TRP A 64 -7.69 0.68 4.01
C TRP A 64 -6.81 0.31 5.20
N ALA A 65 -5.74 -0.44 5.01
CA ALA A 65 -4.86 -0.85 6.10
C ALA A 65 -3.89 0.26 6.52
N ILE A 66 -3.28 0.96 5.55
CA ILE A 66 -2.14 1.85 5.82
C ILE A 66 -2.59 3.28 6.16
N VAL A 67 -3.66 3.79 5.54
CA VAL A 67 -4.18 5.14 5.83
C VAL A 67 -4.56 5.33 7.31
N PRO A 68 -5.33 4.44 7.97
CA PRO A 68 -5.65 4.61 9.38
C PRO A 68 -4.43 4.42 10.29
N SER A 69 -3.47 3.56 9.93
CA SER A 69 -2.22 3.42 10.70
C SER A 69 -1.37 4.68 10.67
N VAL A 70 -1.25 5.33 9.50
CA VAL A 70 -0.52 6.60 9.36
C VAL A 70 -1.29 7.76 9.99
N TYR A 71 -2.63 7.75 9.90
CA TYR A 71 -3.48 8.76 10.52
C TYR A 71 -3.43 8.69 12.05
N ALA A 72 -3.55 7.49 12.62
CA ALA A 72 -3.41 7.25 14.06
C ALA A 72 -2.03 7.70 14.55
N LEU A 73 -0.96 7.43 13.80
CA LEU A 73 0.39 7.87 14.17
C LEU A 73 0.56 9.39 14.20
N ASN A 74 -0.15 10.14 13.36
CA ASN A 74 -0.08 11.61 13.31
C ASN A 74 -1.08 12.31 14.25
N HIS A 75 -2.15 11.64 14.69
CA HIS A 75 -3.20 12.25 15.54
C HIS A 75 -3.13 11.84 17.03
N PHE A 76 -2.30 10.87 17.40
CA PHE A 76 -2.04 10.52 18.81
C PHE A 76 -0.89 11.34 19.44
N ASP A 77 -0.34 12.34 18.74
CA ASP A 77 0.61 13.33 19.29
C ASP A 77 -0.13 14.53 19.95
N LEU A 78 -1.19 14.27 20.74
CA LEU A 78 -1.94 15.29 21.51
C LEU A 78 -2.12 14.87 22.97
#